data_AF-A0A538P0L9-F1
#
_entry.id   AF-A0A538P0L9-F1
#
_cell.length_a   1.000
_cell.length_b   1.000
_cell.length_c   1.000
_cell.angle_alpha   90.00
_cell.angle_beta   90.00
_cell.angle_gamma   90.00
#
_symmetry.space_group_name_H-M   'P 1'
#
loop_
_entity.id
_entity.type
_entity.pdbx_description
1 polymer ?
#
loop_
_entity_poly.entity_id
_entity_poly.type
_entity_poly.pdbx_seq_one_letter_code
_entity_poly.pdbx_strand_id
1 'polypeptide(L)'
;GYKAERGTPYHGYYFKVLKGQGPAAPMGEMDFMVGGAMIGGFALAAAPAEYRVTGVQTFIVGPDGVVYEKNLGPDTLKTFQSMDRYNPDKTWKVTEDDVEDDSQEGQ
;
A
#
# COMPACT_ATOMS: atom_id res chain seq x y z
N GLY A 1 -21.47 6.26 -12.76
CA GLY A 1 -20.70 6.30 -11.50
C GLY A 1 -20.17 4.92 -11.23
N TYR A 2 -18.87 4.77 -10.98
CA TYR A 2 -18.24 3.47 -10.72
C TYR A 2 -18.65 2.95 -9.34
N LYS A 3 -19.35 1.81 -9.32
CA LYS A 3 -19.72 1.10 -8.10
C LYS A 3 -18.64 0.04 -7.88
N ALA A 4 -17.71 0.28 -6.96
CA ALA A 4 -16.72 -0.73 -6.58
C ALA A 4 -17.45 -1.83 -5.79
N GLU A 5 -17.77 -2.94 -6.45
CA GLU A 5 -18.25 -4.14 -5.75
C GLU A 5 -17.08 -4.74 -4.97
N ARG A 6 -17.34 -5.33 -3.80
CA ARG A 6 -16.27 -5.93 -2.98
C ARG A 6 -15.55 -6.99 -3.81
N GLY A 7 -14.26 -6.78 -4.04
CA GLY A 7 -13.45 -7.69 -4.84
C GLY A 7 -13.41 -7.37 -6.33
N THR A 8 -13.90 -6.21 -6.78
CA THR A 8 -13.62 -5.70 -8.13
C THR A 8 -12.37 -4.81 -8.08
N PRO A 9 -11.39 -5.02 -8.98
CA PRO A 9 -10.22 -4.16 -9.03
C PRO A 9 -10.61 -2.77 -9.56
N TYR A 10 -10.03 -1.72 -8.97
CA TYR A 10 -10.17 -0.34 -9.42
C TYR A 10 -8.99 0.01 -10.33
N HIS A 11 -9.28 0.40 -11.58
CA HIS A 11 -8.27 0.61 -12.63
C HIS A 11 -7.22 -0.52 -12.72
N GLY A 12 -7.66 -1.77 -12.59
CA GLY A 12 -6.77 -2.92 -12.68
C GLY A 12 -5.96 -3.21 -11.41
N TYR A 13 -6.27 -2.57 -10.28
CA TYR A 13 -5.62 -2.81 -8.99
C TYR A 13 -6.60 -3.18 -7.88
N TYR A 14 -6.19 -4.11 -7.03
CA TYR A 14 -6.85 -4.38 -5.75
C TYR A 14 -6.22 -3.54 -4.65
N PHE A 15 -7.05 -3.07 -3.73
CA PHE A 15 -6.64 -2.27 -2.58
C PHE A 15 -7.04 -2.97 -1.28
N LYS A 16 -6.17 -2.91 -0.28
CA LYS A 16 -6.38 -3.51 1.02
C LYS A 16 -5.89 -2.59 2.13
N VAL A 17 -6.73 -2.42 3.15
CA VAL A 17 -6.34 -1.77 4.40
C VAL A 17 -5.58 -2.76 5.27
N LEU A 18 -4.39 -2.36 5.70
CA LEU A 18 -3.54 -3.10 6.62
C LEU A 18 -3.85 -2.66 8.06
N LYS A 19 -3.87 -3.60 9.00
CA LYS A 19 -4.40 -3.41 10.36
C LYS A 19 -3.32 -3.08 11.39
N GLY A 20 -2.09 -2.90 10.95
CA GLY A 20 -0.95 -2.54 11.77
C GLY A 20 0.30 -2.40 10.91
N GLN A 21 1.41 -2.22 11.60
CA GLN A 21 2.74 -2.19 11.02
C GLN A 21 3.65 -3.21 11.69
N GLY A 22 4.59 -3.75 10.92
CA GLY A 22 5.55 -4.74 11.36
C GLY A 22 6.89 -4.13 11.79
N PRO A 23 7.85 -4.96 12.22
CA PRO A 23 9.12 -4.50 12.80
C PRO A 23 10.02 -3.73 11.83
N ALA A 24 9.81 -3.84 10.51
CA ALA A 24 10.57 -3.09 9.52
C ALA A 24 9.97 -1.72 9.19
N ALA A 25 8.80 -1.37 9.73
CA ALA A 25 8.22 -0.05 9.56
C ALA A 25 9.02 1.02 10.32
N PRO A 26 9.08 2.28 9.86
CA PRO A 26 9.87 3.34 10.49
C PRO A 26 9.58 3.57 11.98
N MET A 27 8.32 3.40 12.41
CA MET A 27 7.88 3.56 13.80
C MET A 27 7.86 2.25 14.60
N GLY A 28 8.38 1.14 14.05
CA GLY A 28 8.41 -0.18 14.70
C GLY A 28 7.09 -0.95 14.62
N GLU A 29 6.97 -2.06 15.34
CA GLU A 29 5.76 -2.90 15.31
C GLU A 29 4.62 -2.27 16.12
N MET A 30 3.42 -2.19 15.53
CA MET A 30 2.24 -1.60 16.17
C MET A 30 0.92 -2.12 15.57
N ASP A 31 -0.11 -2.29 16.41
CA ASP A 31 -1.50 -2.51 15.99
C ASP A 31 -2.21 -1.19 15.72
N PHE A 32 -2.92 -1.09 14.59
CA PHE A 32 -3.79 0.06 14.31
C PHE A 32 -5.20 -0.12 14.87
N MET A 33 -5.61 -1.37 15.09
CA MET A 33 -6.94 -1.70 15.60
C MET A 33 -6.96 -1.69 17.13
N VAL A 34 -7.76 -0.80 17.72
CA VAL A 34 -8.02 -0.74 19.16
C VAL A 34 -9.52 -0.79 19.39
N GLY A 35 -10.01 -1.81 20.10
CA GLY A 35 -11.44 -1.97 20.38
C GLY A 35 -12.32 -2.10 19.13
N GLY A 36 -11.76 -2.58 18.00
CA GLY A 36 -12.48 -2.70 16.72
C GLY A 36 -12.49 -1.43 15.87
N ALA A 37 -11.84 -0.35 16.32
CA ALA A 37 -11.67 0.89 15.56
C ALA A 37 -10.22 1.09 15.12
N MET A 38 -9.99 1.75 13.97
CA MET A 38 -8.65 2.15 13.52
C MET A 38 -8.23 3.44 14.23
N ILE A 39 -7.60 3.31 15.40
CA ILE A 39 -7.14 4.43 16.23
C ILE A 39 -5.64 4.65 16.09
N GLY A 40 -4.86 3.57 15.93
CA GLY A 40 -3.40 3.63 15.86
C GLY A 40 -2.85 4.10 14.51
N GLY A 41 -3.72 4.44 13.56
CA GLY A 41 -3.36 4.82 12.19
C GLY A 41 -4.00 3.91 11.16
N PHE A 42 -3.43 3.91 9.96
CA PHE A 42 -3.81 3.04 8.87
C PHE A 42 -2.61 2.88 7.92
N ALA A 43 -2.64 1.80 7.15
CA ALA A 43 -1.77 1.65 5.99
C ALA A 43 -2.54 0.97 4.87
N LEU A 44 -2.07 1.14 3.64
CA LEU A 44 -2.70 0.58 2.45
C LEU A 44 -1.68 -0.28 1.70
N ALA A 45 -2.17 -1.34 1.09
CA ALA A 45 -1.48 -2.05 0.03
C ALA A 45 -2.30 -1.98 -1.26
N ALA A 46 -1.61 -1.94 -2.39
CA ALA A 46 -2.20 -2.05 -3.72
C ALA A 46 -1.45 -3.08 -4.55
N ALA A 47 -2.17 -4.00 -5.20
CA ALA A 47 -1.58 -5.03 -6.07
C ALA A 47 -2.32 -5.10 -7.41
N PRO A 48 -1.63 -5.38 -8.52
CA PRO A 48 -2.27 -5.56 -9.81
C PRO A 48 -3.25 -6.73 -9.75
N ALA A 49 -4.42 -6.54 -10.35
CA ALA A 49 -5.45 -7.56 -10.51
C ALA A 49 -4.94 -8.77 -11.30
N GLU A 50 -4.02 -8.56 -12.24
CA GLU A 50 -3.34 -9.62 -12.96
C GLU A 50 -1.88 -9.20 -13.21
N TYR A 51 -0.94 -9.99 -12.69
CA TYR A 51 0.49 -9.70 -12.77
C TYR A 51 0.97 -9.68 -14.23
N ARG A 52 1.69 -8.62 -14.60
CA ARG A 52 2.16 -8.28 -15.97
C ARG A 52 1.07 -7.99 -17.00
N VAL A 53 -0.20 -7.98 -16.60
CA VAL A 53 -1.31 -7.59 -17.48
C VAL A 53 -1.88 -6.24 -17.06
N THR A 54 -2.26 -6.10 -15.79
CA THR A 54 -2.76 -4.81 -15.26
C THR A 54 -1.68 -4.01 -14.53
N GLY A 55 -0.55 -4.65 -14.22
CA GLY A 55 0.61 -4.00 -13.61
C GLY A 55 1.67 -5.01 -13.14
N VAL A 56 2.82 -4.51 -12.71
CA VAL A 56 3.94 -5.35 -12.23
C VAL A 56 4.21 -5.10 -10.74
N GLN A 57 4.15 -3.85 -10.32
CA GLN A 57 4.50 -3.43 -8.96
C GLN A 57 3.35 -3.60 -7.98
N THR A 58 3.68 -4.06 -6.78
CA THR A 58 2.84 -3.93 -5.59
C THR A 58 3.30 -2.70 -4.82
N PHE A 59 2.36 -1.93 -4.30
CA PHE A 59 2.63 -0.72 -3.53
C PHE A 59 2.15 -0.87 -2.10
N ILE A 60 2.87 -0.26 -1.15
CA ILE A 60 2.42 -0.07 0.23
C ILE A 60 2.67 1.37 0.67
N VAL A 61 1.77 1.93 1.45
CA VAL A 61 1.91 3.27 2.05
C VAL A 61 1.45 3.24 3.50
N GLY A 62 2.27 3.83 4.37
CA GLY A 62 2.03 3.92 5.80
C GLY A 62 1.53 5.30 6.24
N PRO A 63 1.44 5.53 7.56
CA PRO A 63 1.02 6.82 8.12
C PRO A 63 1.95 8.00 7.79
N ASP A 64 3.20 7.75 7.44
CA ASP A 64 4.19 8.76 7.04
C ASP A 64 4.02 9.23 5.58
N GLY A 65 3.10 8.62 4.83
CA GLY A 65 2.80 8.96 3.44
C GLY A 65 3.83 8.48 2.43
N VAL A 66 4.91 7.82 2.86
CA VAL A 66 5.94 7.31 1.94
C VAL A 66 5.40 6.07 1.22
N VAL A 67 5.37 6.14 -0.10
CA VAL A 67 4.95 5.02 -0.95
C VAL A 67 6.17 4.16 -1.27
N TYR A 68 6.05 2.87 -1.00
CA TYR A 68 7.04 1.86 -1.35
C TYR A 68 6.49 0.95 -2.44
N GLU A 69 7.35 0.53 -3.35
CA GLU A 69 7.06 -0.46 -4.38
C GLU A 69 7.94 -1.71 -4.29
N LYS A 70 7.38 -2.84 -4.70
CA LYS A 70 8.09 -4.10 -4.87
C LYS A 70 7.41 -4.99 -5.90
N ASN A 71 8.21 -5.59 -6.76
CA ASN A 71 7.77 -6.65 -7.66
C ASN A 71 7.74 -7.98 -6.90
N LEU A 72 6.54 -8.45 -6.57
CA LEU A 72 6.33 -9.74 -5.88
C LEU A 72 6.27 -10.94 -6.82
N GLY A 73 6.42 -10.72 -8.12
CA GLY A 73 6.44 -11.78 -9.12
C GLY A 73 5.06 -12.42 -9.36
N PRO A 74 5.04 -13.65 -9.90
CA PRO A 74 3.80 -14.38 -10.18
C PRO A 74 2.89 -14.59 -8.96
N ASP A 75 3.44 -14.58 -7.74
CA ASP A 75 2.69 -14.75 -6.49
C ASP A 75 2.12 -13.45 -5.92
N THR A 76 2.07 -12.38 -6.71
CA THR A 76 1.64 -11.04 -6.28
C THR A 76 0.28 -11.06 -5.56
N LEU A 77 -0.77 -11.62 -6.18
CA LEU A 77 -2.11 -11.67 -5.58
C LEU A 77 -2.14 -12.50 -4.29
N LYS A 78 -1.46 -13.65 -4.28
CA LYS A 78 -1.41 -14.55 -3.13
C LYS A 78 -0.75 -13.85 -1.94
N THR A 79 0.38 -13.19 -2.19
CA THR A 79 1.13 -12.45 -1.16
C THR A 79 0.31 -11.27 -0.65
N PHE A 80 -0.29 -10.49 -1.54
CA PHE A 80 -1.18 -9.38 -1.21
C PHE A 80 -2.37 -9.80 -0.34
N GLN A 81 -3.00 -10.94 -0.66
CA GLN A 81 -4.11 -11.47 0.15
C GLN A 81 -3.68 -11.83 1.57
N SER A 82 -2.44 -12.30 1.78
CA SER A 82 -1.90 -12.59 3.11
C SER A 82 -1.39 -11.36 3.87
N MET A 83 -1.17 -10.22 3.21
CA MET A 83 -0.65 -9.02 3.88
C MET A 83 -1.65 -8.44 4.87
N ASP A 84 -1.30 -8.35 6.14
CA ASP A 84 -2.09 -7.73 7.20
C ASP A 84 -1.38 -6.55 7.87
N ARG A 85 -0.06 -6.45 7.67
CA ARG A 85 0.84 -5.43 8.24
C ARG A 85 1.58 -4.66 7.17
N TYR A 86 1.75 -3.35 7.39
CA TYR A 86 2.72 -2.53 6.67
C TYR A 86 4.13 -2.86 7.17
N ASN A 87 4.98 -3.43 6.32
CA ASN A 87 6.30 -3.91 6.72
C ASN A 87 7.33 -3.72 5.59
N PRO A 88 7.75 -2.48 5.28
CA PRO A 88 8.71 -2.16 4.24
C PRO A 88 10.13 -2.57 4.66
N ASP A 89 10.44 -3.86 4.60
CA ASP A 89 11.81 -4.32 4.78
C ASP A 89 12.77 -3.77 3.70
N LYS A 90 14.07 -4.06 3.85
CA LYS A 90 15.14 -3.56 2.95
C LYS A 90 14.99 -3.95 1.48
N THR A 91 14.07 -4.85 1.13
CA THR A 91 13.79 -5.26 -0.25
C THR A 91 12.71 -4.42 -0.93
N TRP A 92 12.01 -3.57 -0.18
CA TRP A 92 11.11 -2.56 -0.71
C TRP A 92 11.89 -1.32 -1.13
N LYS A 93 11.43 -0.66 -2.19
CA LYS A 93 12.01 0.58 -2.69
C LYS A 93 11.01 1.71 -2.53
N VAL A 94 11.46 2.90 -2.15
CA VAL A 94 10.61 4.10 -2.21
C VAL A 94 10.32 4.39 -3.69
N THR A 95 9.09 4.77 -4.01
CA THR A 95 8.74 5.17 -5.38
C THR A 95 9.43 6.47 -5.75
N GLU A 96 9.81 6.60 -7.02
CA GLU A 96 10.33 7.85 -7.58
C GLU A 96 9.15 8.76 -7.96
N ASP A 97 8.29 9.08 -6.99
CA ASP A 97 7.23 10.07 -7.19
C ASP A 97 7.79 11.47 -6.88
N ASP A 98 8.45 12.06 -7.87
CA ASP A 98 8.71 13.50 -7.90
C ASP A 98 7.37 14.22 -8.09
N VAL A 99 6.59 14.36 -7.02
CA VAL A 99 5.56 15.41 -6.98
C VAL A 99 6.31 16.73 -6.93
N GLU A 100 6.46 17.37 -8.09
CA GLU A 100 6.83 18.78 -8.16
C GLU A 100 5.92 19.54 -7.19
N ASP A 101 6.52 20.18 -6.19
CA ASP A 101 5.82 21.00 -5.22
C ASP A 101 5.30 22.25 -5.93
N ASP A 102 4.13 22.14 -6.55
CA ASP A 102 3.41 23.25 -7.23
C ASP A 102 3.04 24.39 -6.26
N SER A 103 3.37 24.30 -4.96
CA SER A 103 3.10 25.37 -3.99
C SER A 103 3.95 26.63 -4.18
N GLN A 104 4.82 26.70 -5.20
CA GLN A 104 5.62 27.89 -5.54
C GLN A 104 5.17 28.68 -6.79
N GLU A 105 4.06 28.35 -7.46
CA GLU A 105 3.45 29.27 -8.44
C GLU A 105 2.50 30.26 -7.77
N GLY A 106 3.07 31.30 -7.16
CA GLY A 106 2.28 32.37 -6.55
C GLY A 106 3.10 33.38 -5.75
N GLN A 107 4.09 34.02 -6.38
CA GLN A 107 4.62 35.32 -5.94
C GLN A 107 4.63 36.31 -7.09
#